data_AF-A0AAV0UYP2-F1
#
_entry.id   AF-A0AAV0UYP2-F1
#
_cell.length_a   1.000
_cell.length_b   1.000
_cell.length_c   1.000
_cell.angle_alpha   90.00
_cell.angle_beta   90.00
_cell.angle_gamma   90.00
#
_symmetry.space_group_name_H-M   'P 1'
#
loop_
_entity.id
_entity.type
_entity.pdbx_description
1 polymer ?
#
loop_
_entity_poly.entity_id
_entity_poly.type
_entity_poly.pdbx_seq_one_letter_code
_entity_poly.pdbx_strand_id
1 'polypeptide(L)'
;MKSRASALQMALSDLQAEAVEQKFSDWREFGYRLDETYDKMPIAEAGRLTADDSRARRYVVYDRMVQLLRYVHVPNSRVDLSEMGHVLDVLVEKRGEKEVTLFLHWLRKEGRFDPYMATQLQGVFMVMYPETVEEILSQWLRSNVHPNDVYETLVEVAAFHLRGRGSPELQRKFLRSTLTQWATYMHLYVADGRFKYGNNDMRSLFVRNGPWARDDGSVARLTFLRSVDGMADRVDNCLAALVSTQPDSLQMVLDGWQEAFMHPGEVHRLLFNRPRDRATPDAKEKVQELTYRLKFVMWHHYFDVLNVNDVCDDGDRAKQVVGNTGTAETTDLFQWLRSYSGMEDRADNLLAALASRYLTPLPMKKRRKLHR
;
A
#
# COMPACT_ATOMS: atom_id res chain seq x y z
N MET A 1 51.27 -3.10 -11.02
CA MET A 1 50.82 -2.27 -12.18
C MET A 1 49.30 -2.08 -12.23
N LYS A 2 48.45 -3.12 -12.08
CA LYS A 2 46.97 -2.97 -12.10
C LYS A 2 46.39 -2.00 -11.04
N SER A 3 46.95 -1.94 -9.82
CA SER A 3 46.43 -1.02 -8.78
C SER A 3 46.73 0.46 -9.05
N ARG A 4 47.84 0.77 -9.74
CA ARG A 4 48.26 2.15 -10.04
C ARG A 4 47.43 2.75 -11.19
N ALA A 5 47.08 1.93 -12.18
CA ALA A 5 46.15 2.31 -13.24
C ALA A 5 44.73 2.54 -12.70
N SER A 6 44.26 1.69 -11.78
CA SER A 6 42.97 1.87 -11.12
C SER A 6 42.90 3.15 -10.28
N ALA A 7 43.98 3.47 -9.54
CA ALA A 7 44.06 4.69 -8.73
C ALA A 7 44.10 5.97 -9.60
N LEU A 8 44.82 5.93 -10.74
CA LEU A 8 44.84 7.02 -11.70
C LEU A 8 43.48 7.20 -12.39
N GLN A 9 42.77 6.11 -12.69
CA GLN A 9 41.42 6.17 -13.26
C GLN A 9 40.43 6.83 -12.28
N MET A 10 40.51 6.47 -10.99
CA MET A 10 39.70 7.09 -9.94
C MET A 10 40.01 8.58 -9.80
N ALA A 11 41.29 8.95 -9.66
CA ALA A 11 41.69 10.34 -9.53
C ALA A 11 41.30 11.21 -10.75
N LEU A 12 41.35 10.63 -11.96
CA LEU A 12 40.88 11.30 -13.17
C LEU A 12 39.36 11.49 -13.17
N SER A 13 38.60 10.50 -12.70
CA SER A 13 37.14 10.62 -12.55
C SER A 13 36.74 11.63 -11.47
N ASP A 14 37.50 11.72 -10.37
CA ASP A 14 37.26 12.68 -9.29
C ASP A 14 37.53 14.12 -9.78
N LEU A 15 38.64 14.35 -10.49
CA LEU A 15 38.95 15.65 -11.10
C LEU A 15 37.91 16.07 -12.15
N GLN A 16 37.39 15.12 -12.92
CA GLN A 16 36.31 15.37 -13.87
C GLN A 16 35.00 15.74 -13.16
N ALA A 17 34.69 15.10 -12.04
CA ALA A 17 33.52 15.43 -11.23
C ALA A 17 33.64 16.83 -10.63
N GLU A 18 34.78 17.20 -10.04
CA GLU A 18 35.04 18.54 -9.50
C GLU A 18 34.92 19.64 -10.56
N ALA A 19 35.48 19.42 -11.75
CA ALA A 19 35.38 20.38 -12.87
C ALA A 19 33.93 20.58 -13.35
N VAL A 20 33.12 19.51 -13.35
CA VAL A 20 31.69 19.58 -13.69
C VAL A 20 30.91 20.33 -12.61
N GLU A 21 31.15 20.04 -11.34
CA GLU A 21 30.49 20.74 -10.22
C GLU A 21 30.83 22.23 -10.19
N GLN A 22 32.09 22.61 -10.43
CA GLN A 22 32.48 24.01 -10.53
C GLN A 22 31.73 24.69 -11.69
N LYS A 23 31.68 24.06 -12.86
CA LYS A 23 30.93 24.58 -14.01
C LYS A 23 29.44 24.77 -13.70
N PHE A 24 28.86 23.85 -12.94
CA PHE A 24 27.47 23.95 -12.48
C PHE A 24 27.28 25.06 -11.45
N SER A 25 28.25 25.30 -10.58
CA SER A 25 28.25 26.43 -9.65
C SER A 25 28.26 27.75 -10.42
N ASP A 26 29.20 27.90 -11.35
CA ASP A 26 29.31 29.09 -12.20
C ASP A 26 27.99 29.34 -12.94
N TRP A 27 27.40 28.30 -13.56
CA TRP A 27 26.14 28.44 -14.28
C TRP A 27 24.97 28.87 -13.39
N ARG A 28 24.91 28.36 -12.16
CA ARG A 28 23.91 28.79 -11.16
C ARG A 28 24.14 30.24 -10.73
N GLU A 29 25.39 30.65 -10.51
CA GLU A 29 25.74 32.05 -10.18
C GLU A 29 25.39 33.03 -11.29
N PHE A 30 25.57 32.63 -12.56
CA PHE A 30 25.14 33.43 -13.71
C PHE A 30 23.63 33.43 -13.94
N GLY A 31 22.86 32.63 -13.18
CA GLY A 31 21.41 32.58 -13.26
C GLY A 31 20.87 31.98 -14.56
N TYR A 32 21.62 31.05 -15.18
CA TYR A 32 21.14 30.38 -16.38
C TYR A 32 19.85 29.61 -16.10
N ARG A 33 18.88 29.76 -17.02
CA ARG A 33 17.67 28.96 -16.97
C ARG A 33 17.97 27.52 -17.33
N LEU A 34 17.06 26.62 -16.97
CA LEU A 34 17.27 25.19 -17.14
C LEU A 34 17.32 24.75 -18.61
N ASP A 35 16.50 25.35 -19.45
CA ASP A 35 16.48 25.18 -20.90
C ASP A 35 17.79 25.66 -21.55
N GLU A 36 18.29 26.82 -21.14
CA GLU A 36 19.59 27.35 -21.59
C GLU A 36 20.75 26.47 -21.13
N THR A 37 20.65 25.92 -19.92
CA THR A 37 21.64 25.00 -19.36
C THR A 37 21.66 23.69 -20.13
N TYR A 38 20.49 23.14 -20.45
CA TYR A 38 20.37 21.95 -21.29
C TYR A 38 21.06 22.14 -22.64
N ASP A 39 20.81 23.27 -23.31
CA ASP A 39 21.37 23.57 -24.63
C ASP A 39 22.92 23.74 -24.59
N LYS A 40 23.50 24.00 -23.42
CA LYS A 40 24.97 24.05 -23.20
C LYS A 40 25.58 22.71 -22.78
N MET A 41 24.77 21.69 -22.51
CA MET A 41 25.24 20.38 -22.10
C MET A 41 25.48 19.45 -23.30
N PRO A 42 26.43 18.50 -23.21
CA PRO A 42 26.69 17.53 -24.27
C PRO A 42 25.48 16.66 -24.65
N ILE A 43 24.43 16.63 -23.84
CA ILE A 43 23.20 15.91 -24.17
C ILE A 43 22.44 16.55 -25.34
N ALA A 44 22.50 17.88 -25.50
CA ALA A 44 21.80 18.59 -26.57
C ALA A 44 22.29 18.15 -27.96
N GLU A 45 23.59 17.86 -28.08
CA GLU A 45 24.22 17.41 -29.32
C GLU A 45 24.00 15.93 -29.64
N ALA A 46 23.51 15.13 -28.69
CA ALA A 46 23.48 13.66 -28.82
C ALA A 46 22.36 13.13 -29.74
N GLY A 47 21.45 14.00 -30.20
CA GLY A 47 20.22 13.63 -30.91
C GLY A 47 19.28 12.75 -30.07
N ARG A 48 18.03 12.56 -30.53
CA ARG A 48 17.08 11.63 -29.89
C ARG A 48 17.51 10.19 -30.08
N LEU A 49 17.22 9.35 -29.09
CA LEU A 49 17.47 7.92 -29.16
C LEU A 49 16.38 7.22 -29.99
N THR A 50 16.78 6.21 -30.76
CA THR A 50 15.87 5.34 -31.51
C THR A 50 15.91 3.90 -31.01
N ALA A 51 14.99 3.07 -31.52
CA ALA A 51 14.93 1.66 -31.19
C ALA A 51 16.20 0.88 -31.60
N ASP A 52 16.89 1.36 -32.64
CA ASP A 52 18.08 0.73 -33.21
C ASP A 52 19.38 1.12 -32.49
N ASP A 53 19.32 2.10 -31.59
CA ASP A 53 20.51 2.56 -30.89
C ASP A 53 21.15 1.50 -30.01
N SER A 54 22.47 1.38 -30.15
CA SER A 54 23.27 0.46 -29.36
C SER A 54 23.15 0.77 -27.86
N ARG A 55 23.25 -0.26 -27.03
CA ARG A 55 23.26 -0.11 -25.57
C ARG A 55 24.33 0.89 -25.11
N ALA A 56 25.53 0.86 -25.70
CA ALA A 56 26.60 1.79 -25.36
C ALA A 56 26.20 3.25 -25.59
N ARG A 57 25.58 3.57 -26.75
CA ARG A 57 25.09 4.92 -27.04
C ARG A 57 24.03 5.36 -26.04
N ARG A 58 23.06 4.50 -25.71
CA ARG A 58 22.01 4.82 -24.73
C ARG A 58 22.61 5.17 -23.37
N TYR A 59 23.59 4.40 -22.90
CA TYR A 59 24.24 4.67 -21.62
C TYR A 59 24.96 6.02 -21.60
N VAL A 60 25.65 6.39 -22.69
CA VAL A 60 26.30 7.70 -22.79
C VAL A 60 25.28 8.84 -22.73
N VAL A 61 24.15 8.70 -23.42
CA VAL A 61 23.06 9.69 -23.37
C VAL A 61 22.46 9.79 -21.97
N TYR A 62 22.13 8.66 -21.36
CA TYR A 62 21.55 8.62 -20.02
C TYR A 62 22.50 9.16 -18.96
N ASP A 63 23.80 8.92 -19.07
CA ASP A 63 24.81 9.51 -18.18
C ASP A 63 24.82 11.05 -18.29
N ARG A 64 24.63 11.59 -19.50
CA ARG A 64 24.48 13.05 -19.69
C ARG A 64 23.13 13.56 -19.17
N MET A 65 22.05 12.78 -19.23
CA MET A 65 20.78 13.13 -18.57
C MET A 65 20.96 13.20 -17.04
N VAL A 66 21.73 12.28 -16.45
CA VAL A 66 22.08 12.33 -15.01
C VAL A 66 22.84 13.61 -14.66
N GLN A 67 23.72 14.09 -15.53
CA GLN A 67 24.42 15.37 -15.30
C GLN A 67 23.44 16.55 -15.20
N LEU A 68 22.38 16.57 -16.03
CA LEU A 68 21.31 17.58 -15.90
C LEU A 68 20.57 17.46 -14.56
N LEU A 69 20.27 16.23 -14.12
CA LEU A 69 19.64 16.01 -12.81
C LEU A 69 20.55 16.53 -11.68
N ARG A 70 21.87 16.33 -11.76
CA ARG A 70 22.84 16.83 -10.78
C ARG A 70 22.99 18.34 -10.78
N TYR A 71 22.85 18.99 -11.94
CA TYR A 71 22.86 20.45 -12.01
C TYR A 71 21.74 21.06 -11.16
N VAL A 72 20.54 20.48 -11.23
CA VAL A 72 19.38 20.97 -10.47
C VAL A 72 19.40 20.45 -9.04
N HIS A 73 19.93 19.25 -8.80
CA HIS A 73 20.00 18.68 -7.47
C HIS A 73 21.27 19.11 -6.72
N VAL A 74 21.13 20.02 -5.77
CA VAL A 74 22.20 20.36 -4.82
C VAL A 74 22.22 19.34 -3.67
N PRO A 75 23.34 18.63 -3.42
CA PRO A 75 23.42 17.70 -2.29
C PRO A 75 23.10 18.41 -0.96
N ASN A 76 22.23 17.81 -0.14
CA ASN A 76 21.71 18.33 1.13
C ASN A 76 20.70 19.49 1.05
N SER A 77 20.25 19.90 -0.14
CA SER A 77 19.07 20.77 -0.23
C SER A 77 17.78 19.95 -0.07
N ARG A 78 16.73 20.57 0.48
CA ARG A 78 15.39 19.98 0.37
C ARG A 78 15.04 19.95 -1.10
N VAL A 79 14.61 18.79 -1.57
CA VAL A 79 14.11 18.58 -2.92
C VAL A 79 12.98 19.57 -3.22
N ASP A 80 13.21 20.48 -4.16
CA ASP A 80 12.16 21.33 -4.68
C ASP A 80 11.38 20.60 -5.79
N LEU A 81 10.10 20.36 -5.52
CA LEU A 81 9.20 19.67 -6.43
C LEU A 81 8.93 20.45 -7.72
N SER A 82 8.98 21.78 -7.65
CA SER A 82 8.81 22.62 -8.83
C SER A 82 10.01 22.46 -9.77
N GLU A 83 11.22 22.42 -9.22
CA GLU A 83 12.44 22.20 -9.99
C GLU A 83 12.50 20.81 -10.62
N MET A 84 12.08 19.76 -9.90
CA MET A 84 11.96 18.42 -10.48
C MET A 84 11.01 18.35 -11.66
N GLY A 85 9.83 18.97 -11.52
CA GLY A 85 8.84 19.02 -12.60
C GLY A 85 9.39 19.75 -13.82
N HIS A 86 10.04 20.90 -13.62
CA HIS A 86 10.64 21.67 -14.70
C HIS A 86 11.73 20.89 -15.44
N VAL A 87 12.55 20.10 -14.73
CA VAL A 87 13.55 19.22 -15.36
C VAL A 87 12.89 18.15 -16.22
N LEU A 88 11.81 17.54 -15.73
CA LEU A 88 11.08 16.55 -16.50
C LEU A 88 10.45 17.17 -17.75
N ASP A 89 9.87 18.36 -17.65
CA ASP A 89 9.33 19.08 -18.81
C ASP A 89 10.40 19.38 -19.86
N VAL A 90 11.56 19.90 -19.45
CA VAL A 90 12.68 20.15 -20.38
C VAL A 90 13.14 18.85 -21.04
N LEU A 91 13.26 17.76 -20.28
CA LEU A 91 13.65 16.46 -20.82
C LEU A 91 12.60 15.92 -21.79
N VAL A 92 11.31 16.03 -21.47
CA VAL A 92 10.22 15.57 -22.33
C VAL A 92 10.14 16.40 -23.61
N GLU A 93 10.23 17.73 -23.52
CA GLU A 93 10.22 18.61 -24.69
C GLU A 93 11.38 18.27 -25.64
N LYS A 94 12.60 18.14 -25.11
CA LYS A 94 13.80 17.94 -25.92
C LYS A 94 13.96 16.49 -26.39
N ARG A 95 13.62 15.50 -25.56
CA ARG A 95 13.89 14.05 -25.82
C ARG A 95 12.63 13.23 -26.15
N GLY A 96 11.46 13.67 -25.71
CA GLY A 96 10.18 12.95 -25.84
C GLY A 96 9.89 12.02 -24.65
N GLU A 97 8.61 11.86 -24.33
CA GLU A 97 8.10 11.08 -23.18
C GLU A 97 8.62 9.65 -23.14
N LYS A 98 8.65 8.97 -24.29
CA LYS A 98 9.11 7.57 -24.38
C LYS A 98 10.59 7.42 -24.02
N GLU A 99 11.43 8.35 -24.46
CA GLU A 99 12.85 8.32 -24.14
C GLU A 99 13.08 8.61 -22.65
N VAL A 100 12.33 9.57 -22.10
CA VAL A 100 12.37 9.90 -20.66
C VAL A 100 11.88 8.73 -19.81
N THR A 101 10.82 8.04 -20.22
CA THR A 101 10.32 6.83 -19.55
C THR A 101 11.41 5.75 -19.43
N LEU A 102 12.09 5.46 -20.55
CA LEU A 102 13.18 4.49 -20.57
C LEU A 102 14.39 4.95 -19.74
N PHE A 103 14.70 6.25 -19.78
CA PHE A 103 15.76 6.85 -18.96
C PHE A 103 15.46 6.69 -17.47
N LEU A 104 14.26 7.06 -17.02
CA LEU A 104 13.88 6.95 -15.61
C LEU A 104 13.90 5.49 -15.14
N HIS A 105 13.49 4.55 -15.99
CA HIS A 105 13.60 3.12 -15.70
C HIS A 105 15.06 2.67 -15.57
N TRP A 106 15.93 3.12 -16.46
CA TRP A 106 17.37 2.86 -16.40
C TRP A 106 18.00 3.46 -15.13
N LEU A 107 17.61 4.68 -14.76
CA LEU A 107 18.12 5.41 -13.60
C LEU A 107 17.93 4.62 -12.31
N ARG A 108 16.74 4.00 -12.16
CA ARG A 108 16.41 3.14 -11.02
C ARG A 108 17.26 1.87 -10.96
N LYS A 109 17.64 1.30 -12.10
CA LYS A 109 18.37 0.02 -12.17
C LYS A 109 19.86 0.13 -11.95
N GLU A 110 20.48 1.18 -12.47
CA GLU A 110 21.95 1.23 -12.55
C GLU A 110 22.61 1.80 -11.28
N GLY A 111 21.83 2.34 -10.33
CA GLY A 111 22.32 2.77 -9.01
C GLY A 111 23.35 3.92 -9.04
N ARG A 112 23.47 4.63 -10.17
CA ARG A 112 24.44 5.74 -10.38
C ARG A 112 23.92 7.11 -9.94
N PHE A 113 22.68 7.14 -9.47
CA PHE A 113 21.99 8.31 -8.95
C PHE A 113 21.31 7.92 -7.65
N ASP A 114 20.98 8.91 -6.82
CA ASP A 114 20.34 8.66 -5.54
C ASP A 114 19.02 7.87 -5.75
N PRO A 115 18.88 6.65 -5.17
CA PRO A 115 17.72 5.80 -5.41
C PRO A 115 16.41 6.41 -4.94
N TYR A 116 16.44 7.18 -3.85
CA TYR A 116 15.27 7.88 -3.35
C TYR A 116 14.83 8.96 -4.36
N MET A 117 15.76 9.75 -4.88
CA MET A 117 15.52 10.76 -5.91
C MET A 117 15.03 10.16 -7.23
N ALA A 118 15.57 9.01 -7.65
CA ALA A 118 15.08 8.32 -8.84
C ALA A 118 13.61 7.90 -8.67
N THR A 119 13.22 7.44 -7.49
CA THR A 119 11.84 7.13 -7.13
C THR A 119 10.96 8.39 -7.10
N GLN A 120 11.45 9.49 -6.52
CA GLN A 120 10.75 10.78 -6.54
C GLN A 120 10.49 11.26 -7.97
N LEU A 121 11.52 11.30 -8.82
CA LEU A 121 11.42 11.71 -10.22
C LEU A 121 10.41 10.86 -11.01
N GLN A 122 10.41 9.53 -10.80
CA GLN A 122 9.41 8.66 -11.41
C GLN A 122 7.99 8.99 -10.94
N GLY A 123 7.79 9.22 -9.65
CA GLY A 123 6.46 9.57 -9.13
C GLY A 123 5.98 10.94 -9.62
N VAL A 124 6.85 11.96 -9.68
CA VAL A 124 6.54 13.27 -10.30
C VAL A 124 6.16 13.09 -11.78
N PHE A 125 6.96 12.32 -12.52
CA PHE A 125 6.73 12.06 -13.94
C PHE A 125 5.35 11.43 -14.20
N MET A 126 4.94 10.45 -13.39
CA MET A 126 3.62 9.82 -13.49
C MET A 126 2.45 10.78 -13.20
N VAL A 127 2.65 11.77 -12.33
CA VAL A 127 1.63 12.79 -12.05
C VAL A 127 1.50 13.76 -13.21
N MET A 128 2.62 14.12 -13.84
CA MET A 128 2.65 15.07 -14.96
C MET A 128 2.23 14.45 -16.29
N TYR A 129 2.57 13.18 -16.51
CA TYR A 129 2.38 12.43 -17.76
C TYR A 129 1.62 11.12 -17.51
N PRO A 130 0.33 11.18 -17.07
CA PRO A 130 -0.43 10.01 -16.61
C PRO A 130 -0.65 8.94 -17.69
N GLU A 131 -0.62 9.31 -18.97
CA GLU A 131 -0.69 8.40 -20.11
C GLU A 131 0.50 7.42 -20.18
N THR A 132 1.64 7.76 -19.56
CA THR A 132 2.83 6.91 -19.56
C THR A 132 2.79 5.80 -18.50
N VAL A 133 1.84 5.86 -17.55
CA VAL A 133 1.81 4.97 -16.38
C VAL A 133 1.67 3.50 -16.78
N GLU A 134 0.84 3.18 -17.77
CA GLU A 134 0.67 1.80 -18.25
C GLU A 134 1.97 1.23 -18.85
N GLU A 135 2.71 2.04 -19.62
CA GLU A 135 4.00 1.65 -20.17
C GLU A 135 5.03 1.44 -19.05
N ILE A 136 5.08 2.34 -18.06
CA ILE A 136 5.99 2.22 -16.92
C ILE A 136 5.69 0.93 -16.13
N LEU A 137 4.42 0.68 -15.80
CA LEU A 137 4.01 -0.53 -15.09
C LEU A 137 4.37 -1.80 -15.89
N SER A 138 4.17 -1.79 -17.20
CA SER A 138 4.59 -2.90 -18.07
C SER A 138 6.10 -3.13 -18.03
N GLN A 139 6.91 -2.07 -18.05
CA GLN A 139 8.37 -2.16 -17.94
C GLN A 139 8.83 -2.65 -16.56
N TRP A 140 8.16 -2.20 -15.50
CA TRP A 140 8.40 -2.63 -14.13
C TRP A 140 8.08 -4.11 -13.95
N LEU A 141 6.97 -4.58 -14.50
CA LEU A 141 6.59 -6.00 -14.46
C LEU A 141 7.65 -6.86 -15.17
N ARG A 142 8.09 -6.48 -16.37
CA ARG A 142 9.18 -7.18 -17.10
C ARG A 142 10.50 -7.17 -16.33
N SER A 143 10.72 -6.15 -15.52
CA SER A 143 11.94 -5.93 -14.76
C SER A 143 11.89 -6.47 -13.34
N ASN A 144 10.78 -7.13 -12.96
CA ASN A 144 10.56 -7.65 -11.63
C ASN A 144 10.72 -6.59 -10.52
N VAL A 145 10.09 -5.43 -10.70
CA VAL A 145 10.00 -4.46 -9.61
C VAL A 145 9.02 -4.98 -8.56
N HIS A 146 9.41 -4.96 -7.29
CA HIS A 146 8.58 -5.51 -6.24
C HIS A 146 7.33 -4.64 -6.03
N PRO A 147 6.13 -5.21 -5.79
CA PRO A 147 4.91 -4.42 -5.65
C PRO A 147 4.93 -3.39 -4.53
N ASN A 148 5.72 -3.59 -3.45
CA ASN A 148 5.88 -2.56 -2.42
C ASN A 148 6.58 -1.31 -2.97
N ASP A 149 7.58 -1.48 -3.83
CA ASP A 149 8.29 -0.33 -4.39
C ASP A 149 7.44 0.37 -5.45
N VAL A 150 6.59 -0.38 -6.16
CA VAL A 150 5.56 0.18 -7.04
C VAL A 150 4.56 0.99 -6.23
N TYR A 151 4.09 0.48 -5.08
CA TYR A 151 3.19 1.21 -4.19
C TYR A 151 3.83 2.52 -3.73
N GLU A 152 5.07 2.46 -3.23
CA GLU A 152 5.79 3.65 -2.77
C GLU A 152 5.89 4.72 -3.88
N THR A 153 6.26 4.30 -5.09
CA THR A 153 6.44 5.23 -6.22
C THR A 153 5.10 5.77 -6.76
N LEU A 154 4.14 4.89 -7.03
CA LEU A 154 2.89 5.22 -7.73
C LEU A 154 1.82 5.79 -6.80
N VAL A 155 1.79 5.34 -5.54
CA VAL A 155 0.75 5.74 -4.58
C VAL A 155 1.28 6.81 -3.63
N GLU A 156 2.42 6.60 -2.97
CA GLU A 156 2.89 7.54 -1.94
C GLU A 156 3.52 8.79 -2.51
N VAL A 157 4.52 8.62 -3.37
CA VAL A 157 5.24 9.74 -3.97
C VAL A 157 4.29 10.57 -4.82
N ALA A 158 3.49 9.93 -5.67
CA ALA A 158 2.50 10.63 -6.48
C ALA A 158 1.42 11.33 -5.63
N ALA A 159 0.90 10.71 -4.57
CA ALA A 159 -0.05 11.37 -3.68
C ALA A 159 0.59 12.53 -2.89
N PHE A 160 1.84 12.39 -2.45
CA PHE A 160 2.60 13.47 -1.84
C PHE A 160 2.71 14.67 -2.77
N HIS A 161 3.01 14.46 -4.05
CA HIS A 161 3.11 15.55 -5.03
C HIS A 161 1.77 16.22 -5.35
N LEU A 162 0.66 15.55 -5.08
CA LEU A 162 -0.67 16.14 -5.21
C LEU A 162 -1.16 16.83 -3.94
N ARG A 163 -0.52 16.64 -2.77
CA ARG A 163 -0.92 17.33 -1.54
C ARG A 163 -0.79 18.84 -1.72
N GLY A 164 -1.89 19.55 -1.55
CA GLY A 164 -1.95 21.01 -1.70
C GLY A 164 -2.03 21.50 -3.16
N ARG A 165 -2.11 20.60 -4.15
CA ARG A 165 -2.34 20.93 -5.56
C ARG A 165 -3.70 20.39 -6.02
N GLY A 166 -4.50 21.23 -6.69
CA GLY A 166 -5.83 20.85 -7.18
C GLY A 166 -6.91 20.73 -6.08
N SER A 167 -8.12 20.37 -6.48
CA SER A 167 -9.23 20.18 -5.53
C SER A 167 -9.12 18.86 -4.75
N PRO A 168 -9.69 18.76 -3.54
CA PRO A 168 -9.76 17.50 -2.79
C PRO A 168 -10.40 16.34 -3.57
N GLU A 169 -11.33 16.62 -4.47
CA GLU A 169 -11.96 15.63 -5.35
C GLU A 169 -10.96 15.06 -6.36
N LEU A 170 -10.12 15.92 -6.96
CA LEU A 170 -9.11 15.51 -7.92
C LEU A 170 -8.05 14.63 -7.26
N GLN A 171 -7.59 15.03 -6.06
CA GLN A 171 -6.64 14.25 -5.26
C GLN A 171 -7.22 12.87 -4.92
N ARG A 172 -8.48 12.81 -4.47
CA ARG A 172 -9.17 11.53 -4.20
C ARG A 172 -9.31 10.67 -5.46
N LYS A 173 -9.70 11.27 -6.59
CA LYS A 173 -9.83 10.55 -7.87
C LYS A 173 -8.49 9.96 -8.31
N PHE A 174 -7.41 10.74 -8.21
CA PHE A 174 -6.07 10.28 -8.55
C PHE A 174 -5.62 9.13 -7.63
N LEU A 175 -5.73 9.30 -6.31
CA LEU A 175 -5.35 8.26 -5.34
C LEU A 175 -6.10 6.94 -5.59
N ARG A 176 -7.40 7.01 -5.89
CA ARG A 176 -8.18 5.82 -6.25
C ARG A 176 -7.66 5.18 -7.54
N SER A 177 -7.34 5.98 -8.55
CA SER A 177 -6.78 5.48 -9.81
C SER A 177 -5.45 4.77 -9.61
N THR A 178 -4.53 5.35 -8.84
CA THR A 178 -3.20 4.77 -8.59
C THR A 178 -3.27 3.53 -7.73
N LEU A 179 -4.16 3.49 -6.72
CA LEU A 179 -4.43 2.27 -5.95
C LEU A 179 -4.99 1.14 -6.81
N THR A 180 -5.92 1.43 -7.73
CA THR A 180 -6.45 0.44 -8.67
C THR A 180 -5.34 -0.07 -9.60
N GLN A 181 -4.52 0.81 -10.16
CA GLN A 181 -3.39 0.43 -11.02
C GLN A 181 -2.37 -0.43 -10.27
N TRP A 182 -2.06 -0.09 -9.02
CA TRP A 182 -1.19 -0.90 -8.16
C TRP A 182 -1.78 -2.30 -7.88
N ALA A 183 -3.08 -2.38 -7.57
CA ALA A 183 -3.75 -3.67 -7.36
C ALA A 183 -3.74 -4.53 -8.63
N THR A 184 -3.99 -3.94 -9.80
CA THR A 184 -3.85 -4.61 -11.09
C THR A 184 -2.41 -5.09 -11.33
N TYR A 185 -1.42 -4.24 -11.05
CA TYR A 185 -0.01 -4.61 -11.15
C TYR A 185 0.32 -5.82 -10.26
N MET A 186 -0.15 -5.83 -9.01
CA MET A 186 0.02 -6.95 -8.10
C MET A 186 -0.57 -8.25 -8.65
N HIS A 187 -1.79 -8.20 -9.19
CA HIS A 187 -2.43 -9.38 -9.79
C HIS A 187 -1.60 -9.93 -10.95
N LEU A 188 -1.13 -9.06 -11.84
CA LEU A 188 -0.26 -9.45 -12.96
C LEU A 188 1.08 -10.02 -12.48
N TYR A 189 1.68 -9.41 -11.45
CA TYR A 189 2.94 -9.83 -10.85
C TYR A 189 2.85 -11.23 -10.23
N VAL A 190 1.74 -11.52 -9.54
CA VAL A 190 1.48 -12.85 -8.97
C VAL A 190 1.15 -13.87 -10.07
N ALA A 191 0.36 -13.48 -11.07
CA ALA A 191 -0.02 -14.35 -12.19
C ALA A 191 1.16 -14.75 -13.07
N ASP A 192 2.16 -13.87 -13.21
CA ASP A 192 3.42 -14.14 -13.91
C ASP A 192 4.21 -15.31 -13.31
N GLY A 193 3.93 -15.67 -12.04
CA GLY A 193 4.36 -16.93 -11.41
C GLY A 193 5.87 -17.04 -11.13
N ARG A 194 6.68 -16.15 -11.69
CA ARG A 194 8.13 -16.07 -11.44
C ARG A 194 8.46 -15.59 -10.02
N PHE A 195 7.53 -14.88 -9.38
CA PHE A 195 7.75 -14.24 -8.09
C PHE A 195 6.57 -14.45 -7.14
N LYS A 196 6.86 -14.44 -5.83
CA LYS A 196 5.84 -14.62 -4.79
C LYS A 196 5.53 -13.27 -4.15
N TYR A 197 4.26 -12.87 -4.18
CA TYR A 197 3.75 -11.74 -3.41
C TYR A 197 2.45 -12.16 -2.69
N GLY A 198 2.58 -12.41 -1.39
CA GLY A 198 1.53 -12.97 -0.55
C GLY A 198 0.91 -11.95 0.41
N ASN A 199 -0.01 -12.45 1.23
CA ASN A 199 -0.68 -11.63 2.25
C ASN A 199 0.31 -11.08 3.29
N ASN A 200 1.43 -11.77 3.54
CA ASN A 200 2.44 -11.32 4.48
C ASN A 200 3.22 -10.10 3.97
N ASP A 201 3.46 -10.01 2.65
CA ASP A 201 4.13 -8.86 2.04
C ASP A 201 3.23 -7.62 2.10
N MET A 202 1.95 -7.77 1.76
CA MET A 202 0.95 -6.71 1.90
C MET A 202 0.77 -6.28 3.37
N ARG A 203 0.76 -7.23 4.32
CA ARG A 203 0.76 -6.92 5.76
C ARG A 203 2.01 -6.14 6.17
N SER A 204 3.19 -6.47 5.65
CA SER A 204 4.40 -5.72 5.96
C SER A 204 4.30 -4.25 5.56
N LEU A 205 3.66 -3.99 4.42
CA LEU A 205 3.47 -2.67 3.83
C LEU A 205 2.49 -1.81 4.66
N PHE A 206 1.33 -2.37 5.05
CA PHE A 206 0.26 -1.62 5.72
C PHE A 206 0.26 -1.75 7.26
N VAL A 207 0.93 -2.75 7.84
CA VAL A 207 0.78 -3.08 9.28
C VAL A 207 2.08 -2.99 10.08
N ARG A 208 3.23 -3.45 9.53
CA ARG A 208 4.46 -3.62 10.35
C ARG A 208 5.51 -2.53 10.17
N ASN A 209 5.79 -2.11 8.94
CA ASN A 209 7.01 -1.32 8.65
C ASN A 209 6.71 0.02 7.97
N GLY A 210 5.45 0.41 7.82
CA GLY A 210 5.06 1.66 7.16
C GLY A 210 4.88 2.82 8.16
N PRO A 211 5.24 4.07 7.80
CA PRO A 211 4.70 5.27 8.44
C PRO A 211 3.15 5.29 8.47
N TRP A 212 2.56 4.42 7.64
CA TRP A 212 1.15 4.19 7.33
C TRP A 212 0.41 3.36 8.39
N ALA A 213 1.12 2.55 9.19
CA ALA A 213 0.44 1.63 10.10
C ALA A 213 -0.39 2.33 11.20
N ARG A 214 -0.35 3.67 11.28
CA ARG A 214 -0.93 4.49 12.35
C ARG A 214 -1.74 5.71 11.87
N ASP A 215 -2.02 5.84 10.57
CA ASP A 215 -2.81 6.96 10.06
C ASP A 215 -4.22 6.54 9.60
N ASP A 216 -5.18 7.45 9.74
CA ASP A 216 -6.57 7.30 9.24
C ASP A 216 -6.58 6.99 7.73
N GLY A 217 -5.57 7.49 7.01
CA GLY A 217 -5.38 7.24 5.59
C GLY A 217 -5.25 5.77 5.23
N SER A 218 -4.59 4.96 6.06
CA SER A 218 -4.32 3.55 5.74
C SER A 218 -5.55 2.65 5.84
N VAL A 219 -6.42 2.90 6.81
CA VAL A 219 -7.72 2.22 6.88
C VAL A 219 -8.58 2.60 5.67
N ALA A 220 -8.68 3.89 5.35
CA ALA A 220 -9.46 4.35 4.20
C ALA A 220 -8.95 3.77 2.86
N ARG A 221 -7.63 3.69 2.68
CA ARG A 221 -6.99 3.07 1.50
C ARG A 221 -7.26 1.57 1.43
N LEU A 222 -7.15 0.85 2.56
CA LEU A 222 -7.48 -0.57 2.63
C LEU A 222 -8.97 -0.80 2.31
N THR A 223 -9.87 -0.03 2.92
CA THR A 223 -11.31 -0.09 2.63
C THR A 223 -11.61 0.13 1.15
N PHE A 224 -10.96 1.11 0.50
CA PHE A 224 -11.08 1.29 -0.95
C PHE A 224 -10.53 0.09 -1.73
N LEU A 225 -9.33 -0.39 -1.40
CA LEU A 225 -8.73 -1.55 -2.05
C LEU A 225 -9.64 -2.78 -1.94
N ARG A 226 -10.45 -2.91 -0.89
CA ARG A 226 -11.42 -3.99 -0.75
C ARG A 226 -12.44 -4.01 -1.88
N SER A 227 -12.83 -2.84 -2.41
CA SER A 227 -13.76 -2.74 -3.53
C SER A 227 -13.10 -2.93 -4.90
N VAL A 228 -11.79 -3.16 -4.96
CA VAL A 228 -11.08 -3.54 -6.19
C VAL A 228 -11.17 -5.04 -6.38
N ASP A 229 -11.52 -5.47 -7.60
CA ASP A 229 -11.69 -6.88 -7.93
C ASP A 229 -10.47 -7.73 -7.54
N GLY A 230 -10.72 -8.84 -6.85
CA GLY A 230 -9.70 -9.78 -6.39
C GLY A 230 -8.87 -9.33 -5.17
N MET A 231 -9.13 -8.15 -4.60
CA MET A 231 -8.37 -7.65 -3.44
C MET A 231 -9.05 -7.89 -2.08
N ALA A 232 -10.35 -8.18 -2.06
CA ALA A 232 -11.16 -8.30 -0.84
C ALA A 232 -10.51 -9.20 0.23
N ASP A 233 -10.21 -10.46 -0.10
CA ASP A 233 -9.60 -11.39 0.85
C ASP A 233 -8.23 -10.92 1.37
N ARG A 234 -7.42 -10.28 0.52
CA ARG A 234 -6.08 -9.80 0.92
C ARG A 234 -6.17 -8.62 1.87
N VAL A 235 -7.09 -7.70 1.57
CA VAL A 235 -7.37 -6.53 2.41
C VAL A 235 -7.96 -6.96 3.75
N ASP A 236 -8.93 -7.86 3.74
CA ASP A 236 -9.54 -8.45 4.92
C ASP A 236 -8.47 -9.07 5.85
N ASN A 237 -7.53 -9.81 5.26
CA ASN A 237 -6.37 -10.35 5.98
C ASN A 237 -5.43 -9.26 6.55
N CYS A 238 -5.35 -8.08 5.94
CA CYS A 238 -4.55 -6.95 6.42
C CYS A 238 -5.26 -6.20 7.54
N LEU A 239 -6.56 -5.91 7.40
CA LEU A 239 -7.37 -5.25 8.42
C LEU A 239 -7.45 -6.09 9.70
N ALA A 240 -7.67 -7.41 9.57
CA ALA A 240 -7.65 -8.31 10.72
C ALA A 240 -6.27 -8.35 11.43
N ALA A 241 -5.18 -8.28 10.65
CA ALA A 241 -3.83 -8.22 11.20
C ALA A 241 -3.57 -6.88 11.90
N LEU A 242 -3.99 -5.75 11.29
CA LEU A 242 -3.86 -4.41 11.85
C LEU A 242 -4.49 -4.32 13.23
N VAL A 243 -5.77 -4.71 13.34
CA VAL A 243 -6.54 -4.74 14.59
C VAL A 243 -5.88 -5.64 15.65
N SER A 244 -5.22 -6.73 15.23
CA SER A 244 -4.57 -7.65 16.16
C SER A 244 -3.21 -7.14 16.66
N THR A 245 -2.49 -6.37 15.83
CA THR A 245 -1.22 -5.74 16.22
C THR A 245 -1.38 -4.39 16.89
N GLN A 246 -2.47 -3.68 16.60
CA GLN A 246 -2.75 -2.32 17.03
C GLN A 246 -4.25 -2.22 17.41
N PRO A 247 -4.60 -2.61 18.64
CA PRO A 247 -5.99 -2.60 19.09
C PRO A 247 -6.64 -1.21 19.03
N ASP A 248 -5.86 -0.14 19.18
CA ASP A 248 -6.37 1.25 19.13
C ASP A 248 -6.94 1.61 17.75
N SER A 249 -6.52 0.93 16.68
CA SER A 249 -7.05 1.12 15.33
C SER A 249 -8.42 0.45 15.11
N LEU A 250 -8.93 -0.30 16.09
CA LEU A 250 -10.17 -1.08 15.95
C LEU A 250 -11.38 -0.21 15.64
N GLN A 251 -11.55 0.94 16.32
CA GLN A 251 -12.69 1.83 16.04
C GLN A 251 -12.64 2.33 14.59
N MET A 252 -11.48 2.79 14.14
CA MET A 252 -11.31 3.30 12.78
C MET A 252 -11.59 2.24 11.71
N VAL A 253 -11.16 0.99 11.95
CA VAL A 253 -11.45 -0.14 11.05
C VAL A 253 -12.95 -0.43 11.02
N LEU A 254 -13.64 -0.37 12.16
CA LEU A 254 -15.09 -0.53 12.23
C LEU A 254 -15.81 0.60 11.50
N ASP A 255 -15.41 1.85 11.68
CA ASP A 255 -16.00 2.99 10.96
C ASP A 255 -15.84 2.82 9.44
N GLY A 256 -14.65 2.42 8.99
CA GLY A 256 -14.40 2.12 7.56
C GLY A 256 -15.27 0.98 7.03
N TRP A 257 -15.49 -0.09 7.81
CA TRP A 257 -16.41 -1.15 7.43
C TRP A 257 -17.88 -0.72 7.44
N GLN A 258 -18.25 0.20 8.33
CA GLN A 258 -19.60 0.76 8.40
C GLN A 258 -19.89 1.60 7.16
N GLU A 259 -18.96 2.47 6.76
CA GLU A 259 -19.06 3.25 5.52
C GLU A 259 -19.16 2.37 4.28
N ALA A 260 -18.51 1.20 4.30
CA ALA A 260 -18.60 0.20 3.25
C ALA A 260 -19.88 -0.67 3.33
N PHE A 261 -20.78 -0.41 4.27
CA PHE A 261 -21.99 -1.19 4.54
C PHE A 261 -21.71 -2.70 4.69
N MET A 262 -20.61 -3.05 5.35
CA MET A 262 -20.24 -4.45 5.53
C MET A 262 -21.24 -5.16 6.45
N HIS A 263 -21.66 -6.36 6.06
CA HIS A 263 -22.59 -7.14 6.86
C HIS A 263 -21.96 -7.51 8.21
N PRO A 264 -22.67 -7.38 9.35
CA PRO A 264 -22.11 -7.65 10.68
C PRO A 264 -21.50 -9.04 10.84
N GLY A 265 -22.09 -10.06 10.20
CA GLY A 265 -21.53 -11.42 10.22
C GLY A 265 -20.21 -11.57 9.47
N GLU A 266 -19.98 -10.75 8.45
CA GLU A 266 -18.70 -10.70 7.75
C GLU A 266 -17.65 -10.01 8.63
N VAL A 267 -18.00 -8.88 9.26
CA VAL A 267 -17.14 -8.22 10.25
C VAL A 267 -16.76 -9.17 11.39
N HIS A 268 -17.71 -9.92 11.92
CA HIS A 268 -17.46 -10.95 12.94
C HIS A 268 -16.41 -11.96 12.44
N ARG A 269 -16.63 -12.51 11.25
CA ARG A 269 -15.68 -13.44 10.62
C ARG A 269 -14.28 -12.82 10.51
N LEU A 270 -14.15 -11.55 10.16
CA LEU A 270 -12.86 -10.88 9.99
C LEU A 270 -12.15 -10.58 11.31
N LEU A 271 -12.88 -10.09 12.31
CA LEU A 271 -12.32 -9.77 13.63
C LEU A 271 -11.87 -11.02 14.40
N PHE A 272 -12.59 -12.12 14.22
CA PHE A 272 -12.43 -13.35 15.00
C PHE A 272 -11.89 -14.53 14.18
N ASN A 273 -11.53 -14.33 12.91
CA ASN A 273 -10.75 -15.31 12.15
C ASN A 273 -9.37 -15.43 12.79
N ARG A 274 -9.19 -16.43 13.66
CA ARG A 274 -7.90 -16.74 14.26
C ARG A 274 -6.94 -17.17 13.13
N PRO A 275 -5.78 -16.52 12.94
CA PRO A 275 -4.64 -17.25 12.42
C PRO A 275 -4.43 -18.41 13.40
N ARG A 276 -4.45 -19.67 12.93
CA ARG A 276 -4.09 -20.85 13.73
C ARG A 276 -2.58 -20.86 14.00
N ASP A 277 -2.04 -19.77 14.53
CA ASP A 277 -0.67 -19.73 15.02
C ASP A 277 -0.71 -20.21 16.47
N ARG A 278 -0.32 -21.48 16.62
CA ARG A 278 -0.10 -22.14 17.91
C ARG A 278 0.91 -21.32 18.71
N ALA A 279 0.46 -20.63 19.76
CA ALA A 279 1.34 -20.03 20.76
C ALA A 279 0.89 -20.44 22.16
N THR A 280 1.86 -20.78 23.01
CA THR A 280 1.76 -21.07 24.45
C THR A 280 2.67 -20.08 25.23
N PRO A 281 2.56 -19.93 26.56
CA PRO A 281 1.36 -19.50 27.29
C PRO A 281 1.62 -18.33 28.27
N ASP A 282 0.54 -17.84 28.87
CA ASP A 282 0.37 -16.95 30.03
C ASP A 282 0.35 -15.43 29.81
N ALA A 283 1.45 -14.76 29.46
CA ALA A 283 1.43 -13.29 29.38
C ALA A 283 0.76 -12.76 28.10
N LYS A 284 0.97 -13.46 26.97
CA LYS A 284 0.28 -13.15 25.70
C LYS A 284 -1.19 -13.52 25.75
N GLU A 285 -1.57 -14.48 26.59
CA GLU A 285 -2.93 -15.00 26.68
C GLU A 285 -3.87 -13.97 27.31
N LYS A 286 -3.48 -13.31 28.42
CA LYS A 286 -4.28 -12.25 29.03
C LYS A 286 -4.50 -11.04 28.13
N VAL A 287 -3.46 -10.61 27.40
CA VAL A 287 -3.58 -9.48 26.46
C VAL A 287 -4.45 -9.87 25.28
N GLN A 288 -4.28 -11.09 24.74
CA GLN A 288 -5.13 -11.60 23.66
C GLN A 288 -6.60 -11.76 24.09
N GLU A 289 -6.85 -12.19 25.33
CA GLU A 289 -8.19 -12.31 25.91
C GLU A 289 -8.85 -10.94 26.09
N LEU A 290 -8.13 -9.95 26.60
CA LEU A 290 -8.61 -8.56 26.70
C LEU A 290 -8.90 -7.95 25.33
N THR A 291 -8.00 -8.14 24.37
CA THR A 291 -8.19 -7.69 22.99
C THR A 291 -9.36 -8.41 22.32
N TYR A 292 -9.57 -9.71 22.57
CA TYR A 292 -10.72 -10.46 22.06
C TYR A 292 -12.04 -9.92 22.64
N ARG A 293 -12.08 -9.67 23.95
CA ARG A 293 -13.22 -9.10 24.65
C ARG A 293 -13.58 -7.69 24.17
N LEU A 294 -12.57 -6.84 23.96
CA LEU A 294 -12.76 -5.51 23.38
C LEU A 294 -13.33 -5.59 21.95
N LYS A 295 -12.75 -6.42 21.08
CA LYS A 295 -13.29 -6.68 19.72
C LYS A 295 -14.75 -7.13 19.79
N PHE A 296 -15.09 -7.97 20.76
CA PHE A 296 -16.44 -8.50 20.92
C PHE A 296 -17.45 -7.42 21.30
N VAL A 297 -17.13 -6.59 22.29
CA VAL A 297 -17.95 -5.44 22.68
C VAL A 297 -18.13 -4.46 21.51
N MET A 298 -17.05 -4.12 20.81
CA MET A 298 -17.11 -3.17 19.69
C MET A 298 -17.85 -3.73 18.47
N TRP A 299 -17.76 -5.03 18.22
CA TRP A 299 -18.58 -5.69 17.20
C TRP A 299 -20.07 -5.62 17.52
N HIS A 300 -20.46 -5.77 18.80
CA HIS A 300 -21.85 -5.60 19.22
C HIS A 300 -22.35 -4.18 18.96
N HIS A 301 -21.55 -3.17 19.30
CA HIS A 301 -21.88 -1.77 18.98
C HIS A 301 -22.00 -1.54 17.47
N TYR A 302 -21.06 -2.06 16.68
CA TYR A 302 -21.12 -2.00 15.23
C TYR A 302 -22.41 -2.62 14.67
N PHE A 303 -22.80 -3.78 15.20
CA PHE A 303 -24.03 -4.45 14.82
C PHE A 303 -25.25 -3.58 15.16
N ASP A 304 -25.29 -2.97 16.35
CA ASP A 304 -26.41 -2.10 16.77
C ASP A 304 -26.53 -0.86 15.85
N VAL A 305 -25.42 -0.25 15.43
CA VAL A 305 -25.42 0.90 14.52
C VAL A 305 -25.94 0.54 13.13
N LEU A 306 -25.60 -0.63 12.60
CA LEU A 306 -26.14 -1.09 11.32
C LEU A 306 -27.57 -1.61 11.40
N ASN A 307 -28.01 -2.06 12.58
CA ASN A 307 -29.35 -2.59 12.80
C ASN A 307 -30.44 -1.51 12.90
N VAL A 308 -30.08 -0.23 12.75
CA VAL A 308 -31.06 0.88 12.63
C VAL A 308 -32.01 0.68 11.43
N ASN A 309 -31.65 -0.19 10.47
CA ASN A 309 -32.47 -0.54 9.31
C ASN A 309 -33.13 -1.94 9.38
N ASP A 310 -33.19 -2.58 10.56
CA ASP A 310 -33.87 -3.88 10.79
C ASP A 310 -33.29 -5.05 9.95
N VAL A 311 -31.98 -4.99 9.64
CA VAL A 311 -31.32 -5.95 8.74
C VAL A 311 -30.95 -7.25 9.46
N CYS A 312 -30.78 -7.26 10.78
CA CYS A 312 -30.38 -8.46 11.53
C CYS A 312 -30.92 -8.48 12.97
N ASP A 313 -31.54 -9.57 13.41
CA ASP A 313 -32.02 -9.73 14.79
C ASP A 313 -30.95 -10.32 15.76
N ASP A 314 -31.25 -10.29 17.07
CA ASP A 314 -30.40 -10.87 18.11
C ASP A 314 -30.21 -12.40 17.95
N GLY A 315 -31.16 -13.07 17.30
CA GLY A 315 -31.06 -14.49 16.96
C GLY A 315 -29.96 -14.75 15.94
N ASP A 316 -29.89 -13.96 14.88
CA ASP A 316 -28.88 -14.04 13.84
C ASP A 316 -27.51 -13.63 14.36
N ARG A 317 -27.47 -12.65 15.27
CA ARG A 317 -26.28 -12.32 16.05
C ARG A 317 -25.76 -13.53 16.84
N ALA A 318 -26.64 -14.18 17.62
CA ALA A 318 -26.27 -15.38 18.38
C ALA A 318 -25.80 -16.53 17.48
N LYS A 319 -26.48 -16.76 16.35
CA LYS A 319 -26.10 -17.79 15.36
C LYS A 319 -24.70 -17.56 14.79
N GLN A 320 -24.32 -16.32 14.51
CA GLN A 320 -22.99 -15.97 13.98
C GLN A 320 -21.88 -16.25 14.99
N VAL A 321 -22.11 -15.97 16.27
CA VAL A 321 -21.15 -16.27 17.35
C VAL A 321 -21.02 -17.79 17.52
N VAL A 322 -22.14 -18.50 17.64
CA VAL A 322 -22.17 -19.98 17.79
C VAL A 322 -21.48 -20.68 16.63
N GLY A 323 -21.69 -20.22 15.39
CA GLY A 323 -21.07 -20.82 14.21
C GLY A 323 -19.53 -20.81 14.24
N ASN A 324 -18.93 -19.87 14.98
CA ASN A 324 -17.48 -19.67 15.00
C ASN A 324 -16.80 -20.21 16.27
N THR A 325 -17.46 -20.22 17.42
CA THR A 325 -16.88 -20.62 18.72
C THR A 325 -17.55 -21.86 19.34
N GLY A 326 -18.72 -22.26 18.84
CA GLY A 326 -19.51 -23.34 19.42
C GLY A 326 -20.38 -22.90 20.60
N THR A 327 -21.39 -23.70 20.94
CA THR A 327 -22.46 -23.31 21.88
C THR A 327 -21.97 -23.10 23.31
N ALA A 328 -21.04 -23.92 23.80
CA ALA A 328 -20.52 -23.80 25.16
C ALA A 328 -19.68 -22.53 25.34
N GLU A 329 -18.68 -22.31 24.47
CA GLU A 329 -17.85 -21.09 24.49
C GLU A 329 -18.68 -19.81 24.27
N THR A 330 -19.71 -19.87 23.41
CA THR A 330 -20.64 -18.75 23.22
C THR A 330 -21.40 -18.41 24.50
N THR A 331 -21.83 -19.43 25.26
CA THR A 331 -22.54 -19.23 26.52
C THR A 331 -21.65 -18.52 27.54
N ASP A 332 -20.42 -18.99 27.70
CA ASP A 332 -19.44 -18.38 28.61
C ASP A 332 -19.12 -16.93 28.20
N LEU A 333 -19.02 -16.67 26.89
CA LEU A 333 -18.75 -15.35 26.36
C LEU A 333 -19.91 -14.37 26.60
N PHE A 334 -21.16 -14.82 26.44
CA PHE A 334 -22.33 -13.99 26.75
C PHE A 334 -22.51 -13.79 28.26
N GLN A 335 -22.20 -14.79 29.09
CA GLN A 335 -22.17 -14.60 30.55
C GLN A 335 -21.11 -13.59 30.97
N TRP A 336 -19.94 -13.60 30.34
CA TRP A 336 -18.93 -12.55 30.54
C TRP A 336 -19.45 -11.18 30.09
N LEU A 337 -20.09 -11.09 28.92
CA LEU A 337 -20.65 -9.83 28.40
C LEU A 337 -21.65 -9.20 29.37
N ARG A 338 -22.41 -10.03 30.10
CA ARG A 338 -23.32 -9.58 31.16
C ARG A 338 -22.61 -8.84 32.30
N SER A 339 -21.34 -9.14 32.56
CA SER A 339 -20.54 -8.44 33.57
C SER A 339 -19.95 -7.12 33.07
N TYR A 340 -20.12 -6.80 31.79
CA TYR A 340 -19.65 -5.56 31.19
C TYR A 340 -20.71 -4.48 31.32
N SER A 341 -20.32 -3.33 31.89
CA SER A 341 -21.23 -2.21 32.16
C SER A 341 -21.96 -1.76 30.89
N GLY A 342 -23.29 -1.74 30.93
CA GLY A 342 -24.15 -1.31 29.82
C GLY A 342 -24.46 -2.41 28.78
N MET A 343 -24.07 -3.66 29.05
CA MET A 343 -24.33 -4.82 28.18
C MET A 343 -25.19 -5.89 28.85
N GLU A 344 -25.72 -5.65 30.05
CA GLU A 344 -26.47 -6.61 30.87
C GLU A 344 -27.70 -7.13 30.13
N ASP A 345 -28.59 -6.22 29.73
CA ASP A 345 -29.83 -6.55 29.01
C ASP A 345 -29.55 -7.21 27.66
N ARG A 346 -28.45 -6.80 26.99
CA ARG A 346 -28.04 -7.39 25.72
C ARG A 346 -27.59 -8.83 25.90
N ALA A 347 -26.76 -9.08 26.90
CA ALA A 347 -26.29 -10.42 27.21
C ALA A 347 -27.47 -11.35 27.56
N ASP A 348 -28.43 -10.86 28.34
CA ASP A 348 -29.63 -11.62 28.71
C ASP A 348 -30.50 -11.94 27.48
N ASN A 349 -30.69 -10.99 26.55
CA ASN A 349 -31.38 -11.23 25.28
C ASN A 349 -30.67 -12.28 24.40
N LEU A 350 -29.34 -12.20 24.30
CA LEU A 350 -28.53 -13.13 23.49
C LEU A 350 -28.54 -14.55 24.09
N LEU A 351 -28.49 -14.67 25.41
CA LEU A 351 -28.64 -15.95 26.12
C LEU A 351 -30.04 -16.54 25.90
N ALA A 352 -31.09 -15.72 25.94
CA ALA A 352 -32.45 -16.16 25.64
C ALA A 352 -32.62 -16.60 24.17
N ALA A 353 -32.04 -15.85 23.23
CA ALA A 353 -32.01 -16.20 21.81
C ALA A 353 -31.25 -17.51 21.55
N LEU A 354 -30.13 -17.71 22.23
CA LEU A 354 -29.35 -18.95 22.17
C LEU A 354 -30.16 -20.14 22.71
N ALA A 355 -30.80 -19.98 23.88
CA ALA A 355 -31.62 -21.01 24.50
C ALA A 355 -32.81 -21.40 23.62
N SER A 356 -33.54 -20.43 23.06
CA SER A 356 -34.69 -20.70 22.21
C SER A 356 -34.34 -21.44 20.92
N ARG A 357 -33.18 -21.16 20.30
CA ARG A 357 -32.73 -21.81 19.05
C ARG A 357 -32.06 -23.17 19.23
N TYR A 358 -31.38 -23.42 20.36
CA TYR A 358 -30.54 -24.62 20.54
C TYR A 358 -30.93 -25.54 21.69
N LEU A 359 -31.84 -25.13 22.58
CA LEU A 359 -32.40 -25.98 23.65
C LEU A 359 -33.82 -26.48 23.34
N THR A 360 -34.38 -26.20 22.16
CA THR A 360 -35.58 -26.90 21.68
C THR A 360 -35.20 -28.35 21.32
N PRO A 361 -35.81 -29.39 21.93
CA PRO A 361 -35.48 -30.76 21.63
C PRO A 361 -35.82 -31.08 20.17
N LEU A 362 -34.85 -31.64 19.42
CA LEU A 362 -35.09 -32.24 18.11
C LEU A 362 -36.31 -33.18 18.21
N PRO A 363 -37.29 -33.12 17.29
CA PRO A 363 -38.42 -34.04 17.30
C PRO A 363 -37.86 -35.46 17.22
N MET A 364 -38.07 -36.24 18.27
CA MET A 364 -37.59 -37.62 18.36
C MET A 364 -38.06 -38.37 17.11
N LYS A 365 -37.11 -38.82 16.28
CA LYS A 365 -37.38 -39.79 15.22
C LYS A 365 -38.04 -41.00 15.88
N LYS A 366 -39.33 -41.20 15.60
CA LYS A 366 -40.10 -42.38 16.02
C LYS A 366 -39.29 -43.63 15.69
N ARG A 367 -38.80 -44.34 16.72
CA ARG A 367 -38.25 -45.69 16.56
C ARG A 367 -39.32 -46.56 15.91
N ARG A 368 -39.09 -46.98 14.67
CA ARG A 368 -39.86 -48.07 14.05
C ARG A 368 -39.68 -49.31 14.93
N LYS A 369 -40.78 -49.77 15.53
CA LYS A 369 -40.85 -51.11 16.14
C LYS A 369 -40.69 -52.12 15.02
N LEU A 370 -39.62 -52.91 15.06
CA LEU A 370 -39.55 -54.19 14.36
C LEU A 370 -40.44 -55.17 15.12
N HIS A 371 -41.52 -55.61 14.48
CA HIS A 371 -42.29 -56.77 14.93
C HIS A 371 -41.46 -58.04 14.68
N ARG A 372 -41.46 -58.94 15.67
CA ARG A 372 -41.04 -60.34 15.51
C ARG A 372 -42.06 -61.10 14.68
#